data_AF-A0A3C0MER9-F1
#
_entry.id   AF-A0A3C0MER9-F1
#
_cell.length_a   1.000
_cell.length_b   1.000
_cell.length_c   1.000
_cell.angle_alpha   90.00
_cell.angle_beta   90.00
_cell.angle_gamma   90.00
#
_symmetry.space_group_name_H-M   'P 1'
#
loop_
_entity.id
_entity.type
_entity.pdbx_description
1 polymer ?
#
loop_
_entity_poly.entity_id
_entity_poly.type
_entity_poly.pdbx_seq_one_letter_code
_entity_poly.pdbx_strand_id
1 'polypeptide(L)'
;REIERIRDKTEGFTGIISDIGGPTANMYRMACKDPKIEAACRRPSCVFPGICPNLNTSHDSLISLYKAARAVPGVKKVMVASGVRYDLAVESPEYVKELVTHHVGGYLKIAPEH
;
A
#
# COMPACT_ATOMS: atom_id res chain seq x y z
N ARG A 1 -0.38 14.80 7.06
CA ARG A 1 0.81 15.60 7.39
C ARG A 1 1.70 15.82 6.17
N GLU A 2 2.32 14.78 5.59
CA GLU A 2 3.19 14.98 4.41
C GLU A 2 2.43 15.51 3.19
N ILE A 3 1.26 14.94 2.89
CA ILE A 3 0.39 15.38 1.77
C ILE A 3 -0.04 16.84 1.92
N GLU A 4 -0.37 17.27 3.13
CA GLU A 4 -0.74 18.66 3.41
C GLU A 4 0.45 19.60 3.16
N ARG A 5 1.66 19.19 3.57
CA ARG A 5 2.88 19.95 3.32
C ARG A 5 3.18 20.08 1.82
N ILE A 6 2.99 19.01 1.04
CA ILE A 6 3.14 19.05 -0.43
C ILE A 6 2.13 20.04 -1.01
N ARG A 7 0.85 19.93 -0.66
CA ARG A 7 -0.20 20.85 -1.11
C ARG A 7 0.15 22.31 -0.79
N ASP A 8 0.61 22.59 0.43
CA ASP A 8 0.81 23.96 0.91
C ASP A 8 2.12 24.60 0.42
N LYS A 9 3.13 23.79 0.08
CA LYS A 9 4.46 24.28 -0.31
C LYS A 9 4.79 24.15 -1.79
N THR A 10 4.02 23.37 -2.56
CA THR A 10 4.24 23.23 -4.00
C THR A 10 3.49 24.34 -4.73
N GLU A 11 4.25 25.30 -5.28
CA GLU A 11 3.69 26.31 -6.18
C GLU A 11 3.03 25.64 -7.39
N GLY A 12 1.80 26.04 -7.70
CA GLY A 12 1.03 25.44 -8.80
C GLY A 12 0.53 24.02 -8.54
N PHE A 13 0.42 23.59 -7.27
CA PHE A 13 -0.12 22.26 -6.94
C PHE A 13 -1.46 21.98 -7.65
N THR A 14 -1.48 20.95 -8.48
CA THR A 14 -2.62 20.64 -9.37
C THR A 14 -3.77 19.94 -8.65
N GLY A 15 -3.55 19.51 -7.40
CA GLY A 15 -4.43 18.63 -6.65
C GLY A 15 -4.12 17.14 -6.83
N ILE A 16 -3.06 16.79 -7.57
CA ILE A 16 -2.71 15.39 -7.85
C ILE A 16 -1.46 15.01 -7.06
N ILE A 17 -1.58 13.98 -6.23
CA ILE A 17 -0.44 13.28 -5.63
C ILE A 17 -0.04 12.16 -6.58
N SER A 18 1.18 12.22 -7.11
CA SER A 18 1.68 11.32 -8.16
C SER A 18 2.02 9.91 -7.68
N ASP A 19 2.33 9.73 -6.40
CA ASP A 19 2.48 8.42 -5.79
C ASP A 19 2.32 8.47 -4.26
N ILE A 20 1.69 7.46 -3.69
CA ILE A 20 1.66 7.17 -2.24
C ILE A 20 2.06 5.70 -1.95
N GLY A 21 2.61 5.02 -2.94
CA GLY A 21 3.12 3.66 -2.81
C GLY A 21 4.36 3.55 -1.93
N GLY A 22 4.57 2.36 -1.34
CA GLY A 22 5.78 2.04 -0.58
C GLY A 22 6.72 1.11 -1.35
N PRO A 23 8.04 1.12 -1.07
CA PRO A 23 9.02 0.24 -1.73
C PRO A 23 8.79 -1.24 -1.44
N THR A 24 8.05 -1.57 -0.37
CA THR A 24 7.71 -2.94 0.03
C THR A 24 6.43 -3.46 -0.64
N ALA A 25 6.18 -3.05 -1.89
CA ALA A 25 5.04 -3.50 -2.69
C ALA A 25 3.70 -3.47 -1.93
N ASN A 26 3.48 -2.35 -1.21
CA ASN A 26 2.26 -2.03 -0.46
C ASN A 26 1.98 -2.90 0.78
N MET A 27 3.02 -3.48 1.39
CA MET A 27 2.94 -4.21 2.67
C MET A 27 2.94 -3.29 3.91
N TYR A 28 2.29 -2.12 3.84
CA TYR A 28 2.35 -1.11 4.91
C TYR A 28 1.75 -1.65 6.22
N ARG A 29 2.56 -1.64 7.30
CA ARG A 29 2.24 -2.18 8.62
C ARG A 29 1.90 -3.68 8.65
N MET A 30 2.28 -4.43 7.62
CA MET A 30 2.29 -5.89 7.68
C MET A 30 3.53 -6.35 8.44
N ALA A 31 3.32 -7.17 9.45
CA ALA A 31 4.35 -7.77 10.30
C ALA A 31 3.87 -9.15 10.74
N CYS A 32 4.70 -9.89 11.48
CA CYS A 32 4.20 -11.11 12.11
C CYS A 32 3.08 -10.79 13.12
N LYS A 33 2.13 -11.70 13.26
CA LYS A 33 1.03 -11.59 14.23
C LYS A 33 1.53 -11.60 15.68
N ASP A 34 2.66 -12.27 15.95
CA ASP A 34 3.31 -12.33 17.26
C ASP A 34 4.76 -11.81 17.16
N PRO A 35 5.13 -10.76 17.91
CA PRO A 35 6.50 -10.24 17.98
C PRO A 35 7.55 -11.26 18.44
N LYS A 36 7.16 -12.24 19.27
CA LYS A 36 8.08 -13.30 19.73
C LYS A 36 8.45 -14.24 18.59
N ILE A 37 7.49 -14.56 17.72
CA ILE A 37 7.75 -15.34 16.51
C ILE A 37 8.66 -14.55 15.58
N GLU A 38 8.36 -13.26 15.37
CA GLU A 38 9.18 -12.38 14.54
C GLU A 38 10.65 -12.35 14.98
N ALA A 39 10.87 -12.17 16.29
CA ALA A 39 12.21 -12.10 16.88
C ALA A 39 13.03 -13.39 16.69
N ALA A 40 12.37 -14.55 16.66
CA ALA A 40 13.02 -15.85 16.45
C ALA A 40 13.05 -16.28 14.97
N CYS A 41 12.29 -15.61 14.09
CA CYS A 41 12.09 -16.04 12.71
C CYS A 41 13.38 -15.95 11.89
N ARG A 42 13.73 -17.04 11.19
CA ARG A 42 14.87 -17.12 10.27
C ARG A 42 14.45 -17.35 8.82
N ARG A 43 13.16 -17.26 8.52
CA ARG A 43 12.62 -17.54 7.19
C ARG A 43 13.10 -16.44 6.22
N PRO A 44 13.63 -16.79 5.03
CA PRO A 44 14.14 -15.80 4.08
C PRO A 44 13.02 -15.02 3.38
N SER A 45 11.79 -15.55 3.34
CA SER A 45 10.63 -14.91 2.71
C SER A 45 9.33 -15.30 3.40
N CYS A 46 8.49 -14.30 3.74
CA CYS A 46 7.17 -14.51 4.34
C CYS A 46 6.09 -14.95 3.33
N VAL A 47 6.42 -15.00 2.05
CA VAL A 47 5.45 -15.15 0.95
C VAL A 47 5.85 -16.22 -0.06
N PHE A 48 7.03 -16.83 0.10
CA PHE A 48 7.50 -17.93 -0.74
C PHE A 48 7.84 -19.17 0.12
N PRO A 49 7.53 -20.41 -0.34
CA PRO A 49 6.75 -20.77 -1.54
C PRO A 49 5.23 -20.57 -1.40
N GLY A 50 4.81 -20.00 -0.27
CA GLY A 50 3.45 -19.55 -0.02
C GLY A 50 3.44 -18.62 1.18
N ILE A 51 2.29 -18.02 1.45
CA ILE A 51 2.11 -17.05 2.54
C ILE A 51 2.35 -17.74 3.89
N CYS A 52 3.26 -17.16 4.67
CA CYS A 52 3.54 -17.59 6.02
C CYS A 52 2.28 -17.39 6.88
N PRO A 53 1.79 -18.42 7.60
CA PRO A 53 0.58 -18.30 8.42
C PRO A 53 0.74 -17.30 9.58
N ASN A 54 1.98 -17.01 9.96
CA ASN A 54 2.31 -16.04 11.00
C ASN A 54 2.33 -14.59 10.47
N LEU A 55 2.35 -14.36 9.15
CA LEU A 55 2.29 -13.02 8.58
C LEU A 55 0.86 -12.47 8.70
N ASN A 56 0.72 -11.23 9.16
CA ASN A 56 -0.52 -10.48 9.00
C ASN A 56 -0.62 -9.96 7.56
N THR A 57 -1.66 -10.40 6.83
CA THR A 57 -1.91 -10.02 5.43
C THR A 57 -2.97 -8.94 5.27
N SER A 58 -3.49 -8.38 6.38
CA SER A 58 -4.47 -7.30 6.33
C SER A 58 -3.90 -6.04 5.70
N HIS A 59 -4.68 -5.45 4.79
CA HIS A 59 -4.38 -4.16 4.15
C HIS A 59 -5.14 -2.98 4.79
N ASP A 60 -5.83 -3.18 5.92
CA ASP A 60 -6.77 -2.20 6.48
C ASP A 60 -6.08 -0.88 6.83
N SER A 61 -4.85 -0.96 7.36
CA SER A 61 -4.04 0.21 7.67
C SER A 61 -3.69 1.02 6.41
N LEU A 62 -3.42 0.33 5.30
CA LEU A 62 -3.11 0.96 4.03
C LEU A 62 -4.34 1.57 3.37
N ILE A 63 -5.47 0.84 3.37
CA ILE A 63 -6.76 1.35 2.88
C ILE A 63 -7.14 2.62 3.67
N SER A 64 -6.98 2.60 4.99
CA SER A 64 -7.25 3.76 5.84
C SER A 64 -6.35 4.94 5.49
N LEU A 65 -5.07 4.69 5.20
CA LEU A 65 -4.14 5.73 4.74
C LEU A 65 -4.58 6.33 3.41
N TYR A 66 -4.99 5.51 2.45
CA TYR A 66 -5.47 5.96 1.14
C TYR A 66 -6.73 6.82 1.25
N LYS A 67 -7.70 6.38 2.06
CA LYS A 67 -8.92 7.15 2.35
C LYS A 67 -8.60 8.48 3.02
N ALA A 68 -7.71 8.48 4.01
CA ALA A 68 -7.27 9.70 4.68
C ALA A 68 -6.55 10.66 3.73
N ALA A 69 -5.69 10.14 2.84
CA ALA A 69 -4.99 10.91 1.83
C ALA A 69 -5.95 11.62 0.86
N ARG A 70 -7.00 10.92 0.43
CA ARG A 70 -8.04 11.48 -0.44
C ARG A 70 -8.91 12.51 0.25
N ALA A 71 -9.11 12.39 1.56
CA ALA A 71 -9.94 13.31 2.33
C ALA A 71 -9.25 14.68 2.58
N VAL A 72 -7.96 14.81 2.24
CA VAL A 72 -7.24 16.08 2.42
C VAL A 72 -7.81 17.16 1.50
N PRO A 73 -8.28 18.31 2.05
CA PRO A 73 -8.80 19.40 1.23
C PRO A 73 -7.77 19.87 0.19
N GLY A 74 -8.22 20.10 -1.05
CA GLY A 74 -7.35 20.48 -2.16
C GLY A 74 -6.68 19.31 -2.90
N VAL A 75 -6.76 18.08 -2.35
CA VAL A 75 -6.37 16.86 -3.08
C VAL A 75 -7.55 16.36 -3.91
N LYS A 76 -7.34 16.22 -5.21
CA LYS A 76 -8.31 15.71 -6.20
C LYS A 76 -8.09 14.23 -6.50
N LYS A 77 -6.83 13.80 -6.59
CA LYS A 77 -6.46 12.41 -6.88
C LYS A 77 -5.16 12.03 -6.20
N VAL A 78 -5.10 10.79 -5.73
CA VAL A 78 -3.89 10.19 -5.16
C VAL A 78 -3.59 8.94 -5.95
N MET A 79 -2.43 8.88 -6.58
CA MET A 79 -2.03 7.76 -7.42
C MET A 79 -1.18 6.76 -6.62
N VAL A 80 -1.23 5.49 -7.02
CA VAL A 80 -0.31 4.44 -6.56
C VAL A 80 0.43 3.91 -7.78
N ALA A 81 1.72 4.22 -7.86
CA ALA A 81 2.60 3.83 -8.96
C ALA A 81 3.47 2.62 -8.63
N SER A 82 3.49 2.19 -7.36
CA SER A 82 4.16 0.98 -6.89
C SER A 82 3.52 -0.28 -7.45
N GLY A 83 4.33 -1.32 -7.61
CA GLY A 83 3.82 -2.67 -7.89
C GLY A 83 3.12 -3.26 -6.67
N VAL A 84 2.06 -4.02 -6.89
CA VAL A 84 1.37 -4.80 -5.85
C VAL A 84 1.89 -6.23 -5.81
N ARG A 85 2.03 -6.81 -4.62
CA ARG A 85 2.22 -8.25 -4.49
C ARG A 85 0.92 -8.96 -4.80
N TYR A 86 0.88 -9.69 -5.91
CA TYR A 86 -0.32 -10.42 -6.31
C TYR A 86 -0.74 -11.43 -5.24
N ASP A 87 0.20 -12.22 -4.70
CA ASP A 87 -0.03 -13.16 -3.58
C ASP A 87 -0.82 -12.55 -2.42
N LEU A 88 -0.51 -11.30 -2.06
CA LEU A 88 -1.13 -10.62 -0.91
C LEU A 88 -2.39 -9.85 -1.32
N ALA A 89 -2.41 -9.30 -2.53
CA ALA A 89 -3.54 -8.52 -3.01
C ALA A 89 -4.80 -9.37 -3.17
N VAL A 90 -4.67 -10.63 -3.62
CA VAL A 90 -5.81 -11.55 -3.77
C VAL A 90 -6.49 -11.89 -2.44
N GLU A 91 -5.74 -11.84 -1.34
CA GLU A 91 -6.27 -12.08 0.01
C GLU A 91 -7.11 -10.90 0.54
N SER A 92 -7.11 -9.76 -0.14
CA SER A 92 -7.84 -8.56 0.28
C SER A 92 -8.64 -7.93 -0.88
N PRO A 93 -9.88 -8.42 -1.12
CA PRO A 93 -10.77 -7.87 -2.14
C PRO A 93 -11.04 -6.36 -1.96
N GLU A 94 -11.14 -5.90 -0.72
CA GLU A 94 -11.35 -4.48 -0.41
C GLU A 94 -10.17 -3.61 -0.81
N TYR A 95 -8.94 -4.09 -0.63
CA TYR A 95 -7.73 -3.38 -1.06
C TYR A 95 -7.68 -3.25 -2.59
N VAL A 96 -7.95 -4.35 -3.31
CA VAL A 96 -8.02 -4.33 -4.77
C VAL A 96 -9.09 -3.34 -5.23
N LYS A 97 -10.28 -3.38 -4.63
CA LYS A 97 -11.38 -2.46 -4.94
C LYS A 97 -10.99 -1.00 -4.72
N GLU A 98 -10.40 -0.65 -3.57
CA GLU A 98 -9.93 0.72 -3.29
C GLU A 98 -8.92 1.18 -4.35
N LEU A 99 -7.91 0.34 -4.64
CA LEU A 99 -6.87 0.65 -5.62
C LEU A 99 -7.44 0.92 -7.01
N VAL A 100 -8.21 -0.02 -7.56
CA VAL A 100 -8.69 0.07 -8.94
C VAL A 100 -9.71 1.18 -9.13
N THR A 101 -10.50 1.48 -8.10
CA THR A 101 -11.53 2.52 -8.17
C THR A 101 -10.94 3.92 -8.11
N HIS A 102 -9.84 4.11 -7.36
CA HIS A 102 -9.41 5.46 -6.98
C HIS A 102 -7.95 5.80 -7.27
N HIS A 103 -7.06 4.81 -7.29
CA HIS A 103 -5.62 5.06 -7.18
C HIS A 103 -4.80 4.69 -8.42
N VAL A 104 -5.39 3.96 -9.38
CA VAL A 104 -4.70 3.62 -10.63
C VAL A 104 -5.07 4.56 -11.77
N GLY A 105 -4.15 4.70 -12.72
CA GLY A 105 -4.30 5.53 -13.93
C GLY A 105 -4.86 4.80 -15.13
N GLY A 106 -5.30 3.55 -14.98
CA GLY A 106 -5.78 2.68 -16.06
C GLY A 106 -5.16 1.28 -16.04
N TYR A 107 -3.95 1.14 -15.48
CA TYR A 107 -3.27 -0.15 -15.33
C TYR A 107 -2.83 -0.34 -13.87
N LEU A 108 -3.09 -1.54 -13.33
CA LEU A 108 -2.55 -1.97 -12.04
C LEU A 108 -1.23 -2.70 -12.29
N LYS A 109 -0.14 -2.20 -11.70
CA LYS A 109 1.18 -2.83 -11.82
C LYS A 109 1.31 -3.94 -10.78
N ILE A 110 1.65 -5.14 -11.22
CA ILE A 110 2.00 -6.26 -10.35
C ILE A 110 3.51 -6.24 -10.16
N ALA A 111 3.98 -6.30 -8.91
CA ALA A 111 5.41 -6.44 -8.63
C ALA A 111 5.88 -7.83 -9.07
N PRO A 112 7.08 -7.97 -9.68
CA PRO A 112 7.57 -9.24 -10.16
C PRO A 112 7.60 -10.30 -9.04
N GLU A 113 7.12 -11.50 -9.37
CA GLU A 113 7.22 -12.68 -8.52
C GLU A 113 8.55 -13.36 -8.87
N HIS A 114 9.58 -13.07 -8.06
CA HIS A 114 10.94 -13.64 -8.14
C HIS A 114 11.88 -13.04 -9.20
#